data_AF-A0A1Z9JF73-F1
#
_entry.id   AF-A0A1Z9JF73-F1
#
_cell.length_a   1.000
_cell.length_b   1.000
_cell.length_c   1.000
_cell.angle_alpha   90.00
_cell.angle_beta   90.00
_cell.angle_gamma   90.00
#
_symmetry.space_group_name_H-M   'P 1'
#
loop_
_entity.id
_entity.type
_entity.pdbx_description
1 polymer ?
#
loop_
_entity_poly.entity_id
_entity_poly.type
_entity_poly.pdbx_seq_one_letter_code
_entity_poly.pdbx_strand_id
1 'polypeptide(L)'
;MKLSHVVAQHGYQPSELGEIEKARLYERRNADGALELLCVQKIGNVFRIDRQALAEIPGLGVLPLGEGVANQIIPRDQLQGYLDATLAPAMAA
;
A
#
# COMPACT_ATOMS: atom_id res chain seq x y z
N MET A 1 5.44 -17.63 0.84
CA MET A 1 4.46 -16.53 0.82
C MET A 1 4.68 -15.66 -0.41
N LYS A 2 3.64 -15.41 -1.21
CA LYS A 2 3.68 -14.43 -2.29
C LYS A 2 3.10 -13.12 -1.76
N LEU A 3 3.88 -12.05 -1.74
CA LEU A 3 3.45 -10.73 -1.26
C LEU A 3 2.15 -10.26 -1.91
N SER A 4 2.00 -10.51 -3.21
CA SER A 4 0.79 -10.20 -3.97
C SER A 4 -0.47 -10.85 -3.41
N HIS A 5 -0.39 -12.06 -2.84
CA HIS A 5 -1.55 -12.68 -2.20
C HIS A 5 -1.91 -12.01 -0.87
N VAL A 6 -0.90 -11.62 -0.07
CA VAL A 6 -1.14 -10.97 1.22
C VAL A 6 -1.83 -9.63 1.02
N VAL A 7 -1.28 -8.76 0.16
CA VAL A 7 -1.88 -7.44 -0.09
C VAL A 7 -3.25 -7.54 -0.78
N ALA A 8 -3.47 -8.54 -1.63
CA ALA A 8 -4.77 -8.78 -2.26
C ALA A 8 -5.89 -9.14 -1.27
N GLN A 9 -5.57 -9.80 -0.15
CA GLN A 9 -6.55 -10.04 0.93
C GLN A 9 -7.06 -8.74 1.56
N HIS A 10 -6.27 -7.67 1.46
CA HIS A 10 -6.61 -6.33 1.94
C HIS A 10 -7.21 -5.46 0.83
N GLY A 11 -7.56 -6.03 -0.33
CA GLY A 11 -8.18 -5.32 -1.45
C GLY A 11 -7.20 -4.54 -2.33
N TYR A 12 -5.89 -4.71 -2.13
CA TYR A 12 -4.88 -4.08 -2.97
C TYR A 12 -4.63 -4.89 -4.25
N GLN A 13 -4.52 -4.18 -5.37
CA GLN A 13 -4.10 -4.73 -6.67
C GLN A 13 -2.77 -4.11 -7.09
N PRO A 14 -1.98 -4.75 -7.98
CA PRO A 14 -0.82 -4.10 -8.57
C PRO A 14 -1.22 -2.78 -9.25
N SER A 15 -0.48 -1.71 -8.99
CA SER A 15 -0.75 -0.41 -9.62
C SER A 15 -0.18 -0.35 -11.03
N GLU A 16 -0.92 0.27 -11.95
CA GLU A 16 -0.45 0.56 -13.31
C GLU A 16 0.48 1.77 -13.37
N LEU A 17 0.63 2.51 -12.26
CA LEU A 17 1.50 3.68 -12.16
C LEU A 17 3.01 3.35 -12.33
N GLY A 18 3.37 2.06 -12.32
CA GLY A 18 4.65 1.55 -12.78
C GLY A 18 5.36 0.61 -11.80
N GLU A 19 6.45 0.01 -12.28
CA GLU A 19 7.41 -0.70 -11.43
C GLU A 19 8.56 0.25 -11.07
N ILE A 20 8.72 0.53 -9.78
CA ILE A 20 9.90 1.24 -9.27
C ILE A 20 10.97 0.18 -9.01
N GLU A 21 12.21 0.39 -9.43
CA GLU A 21 13.26 -0.63 -9.36
C GLU A 21 13.37 -1.26 -7.95
N LYS A 22 13.14 -2.59 -7.87
CA LYS A 22 13.11 -3.41 -6.63
C LYS A 22 11.95 -3.11 -5.66
N ALA A 23 10.99 -2.28 -6.07
CA ALA A 23 9.77 -1.97 -5.33
C ALA A 23 8.52 -2.34 -6.14
N ARG A 24 7.48 -2.77 -5.44
CA ARG A 24 6.17 -3.05 -6.03
C ARG A 24 5.18 -2.04 -5.50
N LEU A 25 4.51 -1.37 -6.42
CA LEU A 25 3.43 -0.47 -6.09
C LEU A 25 2.10 -1.21 -6.20
N TYR A 26 1.28 -1.04 -5.18
CA TYR A 26 -0.06 -1.55 -5.10
C TYR A 26 -1.02 -0.40 -4.84
N GLU A 27 -2.26 -0.55 -5.28
CA GLU A 27 -3.30 0.43 -5.10
C GLU A 27 -4.62 -0.22 -4.65
N ARG A 28 -5.43 0.55 -3.93
CA ARG A 28 -6.79 0.19 -3.57
C ARG A 28 -7.66 1.44 -3.62
N ARG A 29 -8.86 1.34 -4.19
CA ARG A 29 -9.90 2.37 -4.04
C ARG A 29 -10.79 2.01 -2.86
N ASN A 30 -10.88 2.90 -1.89
CA ASN A 30 -11.74 2.77 -0.73
C ASN A 30 -13.18 3.16 -1.06
N ALA A 31 -14.13 2.78 -0.19
CA ALA A 31 -15.55 3.08 -0.37
C ALA A 31 -15.89 4.59 -0.32
N ASP A 32 -15.04 5.39 0.31
CA ASP A 32 -15.12 6.85 0.35
C ASP A 32 -14.55 7.53 -0.92
N GLY A 33 -14.08 6.74 -1.89
CA GLY A 33 -13.46 7.23 -3.13
C GLY A 33 -11.97 7.55 -3.00
N ALA A 34 -11.37 7.40 -1.82
CA ALA A 34 -9.93 7.61 -1.65
C ALA A 34 -9.11 6.52 -2.36
N LEU A 35 -8.02 6.93 -3.01
CA LEU A 35 -7.02 6.03 -3.56
C LEU A 35 -5.92 5.81 -2.52
N GLU A 36 -5.76 4.60 -2.03
CA GLU A 36 -4.61 4.21 -1.22
C GLU A 36 -3.52 3.61 -2.11
N LEU A 37 -2.30 4.13 -1.97
CA LEU A 37 -1.09 3.58 -2.57
C LEU A 37 -0.26 2.89 -1.48
N LEU A 38 0.25 1.70 -1.79
CA LEU A 38 1.14 0.91 -0.96
C LEU A 38 2.37 0.51 -1.77
N CYS A 39 3.53 1.04 -1.39
CA CYS A 39 4.82 0.65 -1.95
C CYS A 39 5.49 -0.37 -1.03
N VAL A 40 5.94 -1.48 -1.60
CA VAL A 40 6.70 -2.51 -0.89
C VAL A 40 8.01 -2.76 -1.62
N GLN A 41 9.13 -2.35 -1.01
CA GLN A 41 10.47 -2.52 -1.55
C GLN A 41 11.25 -3.56 -0.76
N LYS A 42 11.84 -4.53 -1.46
CA LYS A 42 12.71 -5.53 -0.80
C LYS A 42 14.14 -4.99 -0.73
N ILE A 43 14.71 -4.95 0.47
CA ILE A 43 16.08 -4.51 0.73
C ILE A 43 16.79 -5.63 1.50
N GLY A 44 17.52 -6.50 0.80
CA GLY A 44 18.15 -7.67 1.42
C GLY A 44 17.14 -8.59 2.11
N ASN A 45 17.22 -8.69 3.45
CA ASN A 45 16.33 -9.48 4.30
C ASN A 45 15.20 -8.69 4.96
N VAL A 46 15.08 -7.40 4.68
CA VAL A 46 14.01 -6.54 5.18
C VAL A 46 13.17 -5.99 4.02
N PHE A 47 12.04 -5.41 4.37
CA PHE A 47 11.14 -4.71 3.47
C PHE A 47 10.96 -3.28 3.92
N ARG A 48 11.07 -2.34 3.00
CA ARG A 48 10.63 -0.97 3.21
C ARG A 48 9.18 -0.86 2.74
N ILE A 49 8.34 -0.26 3.58
CA ILE A 49 6.93 -0.01 3.33
C ILE A 49 6.69 1.50 3.33
N ASP A 50 6.05 1.98 2.28
CA ASP A 50 5.51 3.33 2.22
C ASP A 50 4.01 3.22 1.86
N ARG A 51 3.15 4.04 2.47
CA ARG A 51 1.71 4.06 2.25
C ARG A 51 1.18 5.48 2.28
N GLN A 52 0.34 5.84 1.31
CA GLN A 52 -0.29 7.15 1.26
C GLN A 52 -1.72 7.02 0.75
N ALA A 53 -2.69 7.61 1.46
CA ALA A 53 -4.03 7.82 0.93
C ALA A 53 -4.07 9.13 0.15
N LEU A 54 -4.82 9.15 -0.95
CA LEU A 54 -4.93 10.26 -1.88
C LEU A 54 -6.41 10.53 -2.16
N ALA A 55 -6.78 11.81 -2.25
CA ALA A 55 -8.07 12.25 -2.76
C ALA A 55 -7.88 12.91 -4.13
N GLU A 56 -8.72 12.53 -5.08
CA GLU A 56 -8.91 13.28 -6.31
C GLU A 56 -9.94 14.39 -6.06
N ILE A 57 -9.50 15.65 -6.07
CA ILE A 57 -10.37 16.81 -5.86
C ILE A 57 -10.51 17.58 -7.18
N PRO A 58 -11.73 17.71 -7.73
CA PRO A 58 -11.96 18.50 -8.94
C PRO A 58 -11.42 19.92 -8.82
N GLY A 59 -10.60 20.35 -9.79
CA GLY A 59 -9.99 21.69 -9.82
C GLY A 59 -8.76 21.89 -8.93
N LEU A 60 -8.47 20.96 -8.00
CA LEU A 60 -7.27 21.00 -7.14
C LEU A 60 -6.29 19.84 -7.40
N GLY A 61 -6.71 18.82 -8.14
CA GLY A 61 -5.87 17.67 -8.49
C GLY A 61 -5.84 16.61 -7.39
N VAL A 62 -4.73 15.88 -7.31
CA VAL A 62 -4.54 14.79 -6.34
C VAL A 62 -3.86 15.33 -5.10
N LEU A 63 -4.51 15.20 -3.93
CA LEU A 63 -3.97 15.65 -2.64
C LEU A 63 -3.81 14.49 -1.66
N PRO A 64 -2.78 14.51 -0.79
CA PRO A 64 -2.64 13.53 0.27
C PRO A 64 -3.77 13.67 1.30
N LEU A 65 -4.35 12.52 1.67
CA LEU A 65 -5.29 12.38 2.77
C LEU A 65 -4.52 11.93 4.02
N GLY A 66 -4.35 12.86 4.97
CA GLY A 66 -3.69 12.59 6.25
C GLY A 66 -2.21 12.27 6.13
N GLU A 67 -1.63 11.80 7.23
CA GLU A 67 -0.23 11.39 7.30
C GLU A 67 -0.03 10.01 6.66
N GLY A 68 0.89 9.95 5.70
CA GLY A 68 1.36 8.69 5.13
C GLY A 68 2.31 7.95 6.07
N VAL A 69 2.50 6.66 5.79
CA VAL A 69 3.60 5.87 6.35
C VAL A 69 4.75 5.96 5.35
N ALA A 70 5.94 6.33 5.81
CA ALA A 70 7.12 6.41 4.94
C ALA A 70 8.34 5.77 5.59
N ASN A 71 9.19 5.14 4.78
CA ASN A 71 10.44 4.51 5.19
C ASN A 71 10.31 3.46 6.31
N GLN A 72 9.16 2.80 6.45
CA GLN A 72 8.97 1.82 7.50
C GLN A 72 9.73 0.53 7.15
N ILE A 73 10.74 0.18 7.94
CA ILE A 73 11.55 -1.02 7.72
C ILE A 73 11.01 -2.18 8.54
N ILE A 74 10.62 -3.27 7.88
CA ILE A 74 10.00 -4.45 8.46
C ILE A 74 10.81 -5.71 8.14
N PRO A 75 11.19 -6.52 9.14
CA PRO A 75 11.80 -7.83 8.91
C PRO A 75 10.91 -8.76 8.07
N ARG A 76 11.52 -9.57 7.21
CA ARG A 76 10.78 -10.48 6.30
C ARG A 76 9.79 -11.40 7.02
N ASP A 77 10.18 -11.91 8.18
CA ASP A 77 9.39 -12.79 9.04
C ASP A 77 8.22 -12.08 9.72
N GLN A 78 8.30 -10.76 9.90
CA GLN A 78 7.25 -9.94 10.52
C GLN A 78 6.34 -9.24 9.51
N LEU A 79 6.73 -9.21 8.23
CA LEU A 79 6.03 -8.46 7.19
C LEU A 79 4.54 -8.78 7.11
N GLN A 80 4.18 -10.06 7.13
CA GLN A 80 2.78 -10.44 7.03
C GLN A 80 1.97 -9.91 8.21
N GLY A 81 2.42 -10.15 9.44
CA GLY A 81 1.74 -9.67 10.64
C GLY A 81 1.64 -8.15 10.70
N TYR A 82 2.66 -7.44 10.21
CA TYR A 82 2.60 -5.98 10.07
C TYR A 82 1.52 -5.55 9.08
N LEU A 83 1.47 -6.15 7.89
CA LEU A 83 0.45 -5.82 6.88
C LEU A 83 -0.96 -6.15 7.39
N ASP A 84 -1.13 -7.29 8.03
CA ASP A 84 -2.42 -7.72 8.58
C ASP A 84 -2.91 -6.80 9.72
N ALA A 85 -1.98 -6.22 10.50
CA ALA A 85 -2.31 -5.29 11.58
C ALA A 85 -2.55 -3.85 11.10
N THR A 86 -1.94 -3.45 9.97
CA THR A 86 -1.94 -2.04 9.53
C THR A 86 -2.85 -1.76 8.34
N LEU A 87 -3.08 -2.76 7.49
CA LEU A 87 -4.04 -2.67 6.41
C LEU A 87 -5.39 -3.11 6.96
N ALA A 88 -6.34 -2.19 7.02
CA ALA A 88 -7.72 -2.57 7.31
C ALA A 88 -8.20 -3.54 6.21
N PRO A 89 -8.98 -4.57 6.55
CA PRO A 89 -9.70 -5.34 5.55
C PRO A 89 -10.48 -4.37 4.68
N ALA A 90 -10.43 -4.55 3.36
CA ALA A 90 -11.40 -3.89 2.49
C ALA A 90 -12.78 -4.35 2.98
N MET A 91 -13.52 -3.49 3.69
CA MET A 91 -14.80 -3.88 4.27
C MET A 91 -15.66 -4.48 3.16
N ALA A 92 -16.10 -5.72 3.41
CA ALA A 92 -17.10 -6.40 2.61
C ALA A 92 -18.32 -5.47 2.46
N ALA A 93 -18.82 -5.44 1.23
CA ALA A 93 -20.02 -4.72 0.82
C ALA A 93 -21.22 -4.93 1.77
#